data_AF-A0A167VR07-F1
#
_entry.id   AF-A0A167VR07-F1
#
_cell.length_a   1.000
_cell.length_b   1.000
_cell.length_c   1.000
_cell.angle_alpha   90.00
_cell.angle_beta   90.00
_cell.angle_gamma   90.00
#
_symmetry.space_group_name_H-M   'P 1'
#
loop_
_entity.id
_entity.type
_entity.pdbx_description
1 polymer ?
#
loop_
_entity_poly.entity_id
_entity_poly.type
_entity_poly.pdbx_seq_one_letter_code
_entity_poly.pdbx_strand_id
1 'polypeptide(L)'
;MPSASASGSDAKRGGATSRDHQQGNQDRKYTDDQKAAVLRIRKCQPTAFYEILLVERSATDNEIKKAYRKQSLLTHPDKNGYEGADEAFKMVSRAFQILSDEEKKSKYDKFGGDPDSRFQPGPSASSGASPFSGFGGGGFPRGGARFDEEVSAEEMFNRFFNGGFGGMGGGGFGGPQFVFNMGGGPGFRVHQFGGQAPRRRPRPAAAEQEAQIDARSFLRQLLPLIILFILPLLSSLFSGPSAPSGPSYRFDTPVSPHTLGRSTPKLNLNYFVNPLDVDNFSARNFRELDTRVEVEYVRTLRNECDAEAHERERRLQEAQGWLFPDVEKMKKARAMEMPSCRRLDQLKMKGRY
;
A
#
# COMPACT_ATOMS: atom_id res chain seq x y z
N MET A 1 41.61 33.92 54.92
CA MET A 1 41.40 32.75 55.80
C MET A 1 40.02 32.15 55.47
N PRO A 2 39.84 30.81 55.61
CA PRO A 2 38.78 30.03 54.93
C PRO A 2 37.45 30.05 55.75
N SER A 3 36.31 29.54 55.27
CA SER A 3 36.01 28.11 55.11
C SER A 3 34.86 27.83 54.15
N ALA A 4 34.95 26.70 53.44
CA ALA A 4 33.84 26.13 52.69
C ALA A 4 32.80 25.48 53.62
N SER A 5 31.61 25.23 53.07
CA SER A 5 30.71 24.17 53.53
C SER A 5 30.11 23.48 52.31
N ALA A 6 30.20 22.16 52.26
CA ALA A 6 29.66 21.33 51.19
C ALA A 6 29.05 20.06 51.80
N SER A 7 27.74 19.86 51.56
CA SER A 7 26.98 18.61 51.72
C SER A 7 25.52 18.94 51.36
N GLY A 8 24.72 18.12 50.69
CA GLY A 8 24.98 16.82 50.07
C GLY A 8 23.76 16.46 49.20
N SER A 9 23.96 15.72 48.10
CA SER A 9 22.90 15.47 47.12
C SER A 9 22.07 14.22 47.44
N ASP A 10 20.82 14.39 47.88
CA ASP A 10 19.87 13.29 48.06
C ASP A 10 19.20 12.89 46.73
N ALA A 11 19.73 11.84 46.09
CA ALA A 11 19.22 11.30 44.84
C ALA A 11 17.97 10.41 45.06
N LYS A 12 16.79 11.03 45.20
CA LYS A 12 15.54 10.30 45.45
C LYS A 12 14.99 9.61 44.19
N ARG A 13 15.46 8.36 44.01
CA ARG A 13 14.85 7.22 43.28
C ARG A 13 13.63 7.55 42.40
N GLY A 14 13.88 7.87 41.13
CA GLY A 14 12.82 8.04 40.12
C GLY A 14 12.14 6.71 39.77
N GLY A 15 10.91 6.51 40.25
CA GLY A 15 10.02 5.48 39.72
C GLY A 15 9.50 5.92 38.36
N ALA A 16 9.64 5.07 37.33
CA ALA A 16 9.10 5.34 36.01
C ALA A 16 7.56 5.22 36.06
N THR A 17 6.87 6.33 36.30
CA THR A 17 5.44 6.42 36.05
C THR A 17 5.17 6.23 34.56
N SER A 18 4.09 5.52 34.25
CA SER A 18 3.60 5.38 32.88
C SER A 18 3.51 6.76 32.24
N ARG A 19 4.12 6.92 31.04
CA ARG A 19 3.82 8.07 30.19
C ARG A 19 2.46 7.84 29.58
N ASP A 20 1.43 8.22 30.34
CA ASP A 20 0.11 8.38 29.77
C ASP A 20 0.20 9.35 28.60
N HIS A 21 -0.28 8.93 27.44
CA HIS A 21 -0.28 9.78 26.26
C HIS A 21 -1.40 10.81 26.44
N GLN A 22 -1.09 11.93 27.09
CA GLN A 22 -1.91 13.15 27.04
C GLN A 22 -1.96 13.66 25.61
N GLN A 23 -2.85 13.05 24.82
CA GLN A 23 -3.28 13.56 23.53
C GLN A 23 -3.94 14.91 23.78
N GLY A 24 -3.45 15.97 23.11
CA GLY A 24 -3.92 17.34 23.29
C GLY A 24 -5.31 17.56 22.70
N ASN A 25 -6.34 17.00 23.33
CA ASN A 25 -7.74 17.03 22.89
C ASN A 25 -8.64 17.86 23.83
N GLN A 26 -8.20 19.07 24.16
CA GLN A 26 -8.93 20.14 24.86
C GLN A 26 -8.34 21.44 24.27
N ASP A 27 -8.96 22.26 23.41
CA ASP A 27 -10.38 22.47 23.10
C ASP A 27 -10.62 22.71 21.59
N ARG A 28 -10.79 21.64 20.79
CA ARG A 28 -11.14 21.78 19.38
C ARG A 28 -12.66 21.85 19.20
N LYS A 29 -13.15 22.97 18.68
CA LYS A 29 -14.59 23.16 18.39
C LYS A 29 -15.06 22.18 17.31
N TYR A 30 -16.28 21.70 17.44
CA TYR A 30 -16.98 20.86 16.46
C TYR A 30 -18.42 21.34 16.29
N THR A 31 -19.05 21.03 15.16
CA THR A 31 -20.50 21.26 14.94
C THR A 31 -21.30 20.00 15.27
N ASP A 32 -22.59 20.15 15.57
CA ASP A 32 -23.46 19.00 15.85
C ASP A 32 -23.58 18.05 14.65
N ASP A 33 -23.54 18.58 13.43
CA ASP A 33 -23.48 17.79 12.18
C ASP A 33 -22.20 16.95 12.08
N GLN A 34 -21.04 17.51 12.44
CA GLN A 34 -19.75 16.81 12.48
C GLN A 34 -19.76 15.69 13.52
N LYS A 35 -20.31 15.95 14.71
CA LYS A 35 -20.50 14.95 15.78
C LYS A 35 -21.46 13.84 15.35
N ALA A 36 -22.58 14.18 14.74
CA ALA A 36 -23.55 13.22 14.21
C ALA A 36 -22.93 12.34 13.11
N ALA A 37 -22.12 12.92 12.21
CA ALA A 37 -21.39 12.18 11.18
C ALA A 37 -20.39 11.18 11.77
N VAL A 38 -19.56 11.60 12.73
CA VAL A 38 -18.59 10.70 13.40
C VAL A 38 -19.31 9.59 14.15
N LEU A 39 -20.34 9.91 14.95
CA LEU A 39 -21.11 8.92 15.69
C LEU A 39 -21.83 7.91 14.79
N ARG A 40 -22.28 8.34 13.60
CA ARG A 40 -22.88 7.45 12.60
C ARG A 40 -21.82 6.52 12.00
N ILE A 41 -20.68 7.06 11.55
CA ILE A 41 -19.62 6.28 10.91
C ILE A 41 -19.02 5.26 11.88
N ARG A 42 -18.84 5.62 13.17
CA ARG A 42 -18.36 4.71 14.22
C ARG A 42 -19.37 3.61 14.62
N LYS A 43 -20.65 3.72 14.22
CA LYS A 43 -21.67 2.67 14.40
C LYS A 43 -21.75 1.68 13.23
N CYS A 44 -21.34 2.09 12.03
CA CYS A 44 -21.26 1.19 10.88
C CYS A 44 -20.16 0.14 11.08
N GLN A 45 -20.30 -1.04 10.46
CA GLN A 45 -19.20 -2.00 10.44
C GLN A 45 -18.05 -1.45 9.57
N PRO A 46 -16.77 -1.70 9.91
CA PRO A 46 -15.62 -1.21 9.13
C PRO A 46 -15.60 -1.66 7.67
N THR A 47 -16.31 -2.74 7.35
CA THR A 47 -16.48 -3.32 6.01
C THR A 47 -17.67 -2.75 5.24
N ALA A 48 -18.58 -2.00 5.87
CA ALA A 48 -19.83 -1.53 5.26
C ALA A 48 -19.63 -0.23 4.44
N PHE A 49 -18.80 -0.29 3.39
CA PHE A 49 -18.29 0.91 2.69
C PHE A 49 -19.37 1.84 2.12
N TYR A 50 -20.46 1.28 1.56
CA TYR A 50 -21.59 2.06 1.06
C TYR A 50 -22.30 2.85 2.17
N GLU A 51 -22.49 2.23 3.34
CA GLU A 51 -23.12 2.87 4.51
C GLU A 51 -22.21 3.94 5.12
N ILE A 52 -20.90 3.68 5.21
CA ILE A 52 -19.90 4.63 5.70
C ILE A 52 -19.98 5.93 4.87
N LEU A 53 -20.01 5.83 3.54
CA LEU A 53 -20.08 6.99 2.65
C LEU A 53 -21.48 7.64 2.51
N LEU A 54 -22.56 6.97 2.96
CA LEU A 54 -23.96 7.33 2.66
C LEU A 54 -24.28 7.35 1.16
N VAL A 55 -24.01 6.23 0.49
CA VAL A 55 -24.38 5.99 -0.90
C VAL A 55 -25.09 4.66 -1.04
N GLU A 56 -26.00 4.55 -2.00
CA GLU A 56 -26.60 3.28 -2.37
C GLU A 56 -25.62 2.39 -3.15
N ARG A 57 -25.89 1.08 -3.24
CA ARG A 57 -25.07 0.14 -4.05
C ARG A 57 -25.15 0.43 -5.55
N SER A 58 -26.24 1.06 -5.97
CA SER A 58 -26.50 1.62 -7.31
C SER A 58 -25.68 2.87 -7.64
N ALA A 59 -24.98 3.47 -6.66
CA ALA A 59 -24.34 4.77 -6.83
C ALA A 59 -23.22 4.76 -7.88
N THR A 60 -23.23 5.81 -8.70
CA THR A 60 -22.22 6.11 -9.70
C THR A 60 -20.94 6.64 -9.06
N ASP A 61 -19.82 6.52 -9.74
CA ASP A 61 -18.52 6.97 -9.22
C ASP A 61 -18.48 8.47 -8.93
N ASN A 62 -19.28 9.26 -9.65
CA ASN A 62 -19.43 10.69 -9.40
C ASN A 62 -20.15 10.97 -8.08
N GLU A 63 -21.14 10.15 -7.72
CA GLU A 63 -21.84 10.22 -6.43
C GLU A 63 -20.93 9.74 -5.29
N ILE A 64 -20.19 8.64 -5.49
CA ILE A 64 -19.17 8.15 -4.54
C ILE A 64 -18.10 9.22 -4.27
N LYS A 65 -17.56 9.87 -5.31
CA LYS A 65 -16.61 11.00 -5.19
C LYS A 65 -17.23 12.22 -4.49
N LYS A 66 -18.50 12.54 -4.76
CA LYS A 66 -19.23 13.64 -4.09
C LYS A 66 -19.50 13.35 -2.61
N ALA A 67 -19.88 12.12 -2.29
CA ALA A 67 -20.12 11.65 -0.94
C ALA A 67 -18.83 11.63 -0.11
N TYR A 68 -17.73 11.09 -0.67
CA TYR A 68 -16.40 11.14 -0.04
C TYR A 68 -15.98 12.57 0.30
N ARG A 69 -16.06 13.52 -0.64
CA ARG A 69 -15.75 14.94 -0.37
C ARG A 69 -16.58 15.51 0.78
N LYS A 70 -17.87 15.19 0.86
CA LYS A 70 -18.76 15.64 1.96
C LYS A 70 -18.38 15.00 3.31
N GLN A 71 -18.17 13.69 3.36
CA GLN A 71 -17.85 13.00 4.62
C GLN A 71 -16.45 13.38 5.13
N SER A 72 -15.45 13.47 4.25
CA SER A 72 -14.08 13.84 4.62
C SER A 72 -14.00 15.23 5.24
N LEU A 73 -14.75 16.22 4.75
CA LEU A 73 -14.82 17.56 5.36
C LEU A 73 -15.49 17.55 6.75
N LEU A 74 -16.40 16.61 7.02
CA LEU A 74 -17.07 16.45 8.31
C LEU A 74 -16.23 15.66 9.33
N THR A 75 -15.37 14.75 8.88
CA THR A 75 -14.54 13.89 9.75
C THR A 75 -13.07 14.30 9.84
N HIS A 76 -12.64 15.34 9.12
CA HIS A 76 -11.24 15.74 9.08
C HIS A 76 -10.69 16.13 10.47
N PRO A 77 -9.58 15.53 10.95
CA PRO A 77 -9.10 15.70 12.34
C PRO A 77 -8.61 17.11 12.68
N ASP A 78 -8.29 17.93 11.67
CA ASP A 78 -7.97 19.36 11.84
C ASP A 78 -9.22 20.23 12.05
N LYS A 79 -10.35 19.87 11.41
CA LYS A 79 -11.58 20.68 11.39
C LYS A 79 -12.68 20.18 12.32
N ASN A 80 -12.51 18.98 12.89
CA ASN A 80 -13.46 18.35 13.79
C ASN A 80 -12.72 17.87 15.05
N GLY A 81 -12.99 18.54 16.17
CA GLY A 81 -12.42 18.19 17.48
C GLY A 81 -13.09 17.05 18.24
N TYR A 82 -14.07 16.37 17.63
CA TYR A 82 -14.83 15.34 18.32
C TYR A 82 -14.06 14.01 18.47
N GLU A 83 -14.22 13.35 19.61
CA GLU A 83 -13.52 12.11 19.94
C GLU A 83 -13.80 10.99 18.92
N GLY A 84 -12.74 10.50 18.29
CA GLY A 84 -12.80 9.48 17.25
C GLY A 84 -13.05 10.02 15.83
N ALA A 85 -12.91 11.32 15.58
CA ALA A 85 -12.87 11.87 14.22
C ALA A 85 -11.81 11.17 13.35
N ASP A 86 -10.61 10.94 13.89
CA ASP A 86 -9.52 10.16 13.28
C ASP A 86 -9.93 8.76 12.81
N GLU A 87 -10.72 8.04 13.62
CA GLU A 87 -11.21 6.69 13.29
C GLU A 87 -12.24 6.75 12.16
N ALA A 88 -13.17 7.69 12.26
CA ALA A 88 -14.20 7.91 11.24
C ALA A 88 -13.58 8.34 9.89
N PHE A 89 -12.57 9.21 9.91
CA PHE A 89 -11.83 9.62 8.72
C PHE A 89 -11.13 8.43 8.06
N LYS A 90 -10.42 7.59 8.82
CA LYS A 90 -9.78 6.36 8.32
C LYS A 90 -10.79 5.42 7.66
N MET A 91 -11.98 5.25 8.25
CA MET A 91 -13.06 4.45 7.66
C MET A 91 -13.60 5.06 6.36
N VAL A 92 -13.77 6.39 6.29
CA VAL A 92 -14.20 7.11 5.07
C VAL A 92 -13.17 7.01 3.94
N SER A 93 -11.88 7.16 4.24
CA SER A 93 -10.80 6.99 3.25
C SER A 93 -10.74 5.56 2.70
N ARG A 94 -10.87 4.55 3.58
CA ARG A 94 -10.86 3.13 3.18
C ARG A 94 -12.07 2.75 2.33
N ALA A 95 -13.26 3.24 2.71
CA ALA A 95 -14.47 3.07 1.92
C ALA A 95 -14.34 3.68 0.52
N PHE A 96 -13.72 4.86 0.40
CA PHE A 96 -13.46 5.47 -0.91
C PHE A 96 -12.46 4.66 -1.73
N GLN A 97 -11.32 4.22 -1.16
CA GLN A 97 -10.31 3.43 -1.88
C GLN A 97 -10.88 2.16 -2.53
N ILE A 98 -11.84 1.51 -1.87
CA ILE A 98 -12.45 0.26 -2.34
C ILE A 98 -13.60 0.53 -3.33
N LEU A 99 -14.38 1.60 -3.15
CA LEU A 99 -15.51 1.94 -4.01
C LEU A 99 -15.15 2.84 -5.21
N SER A 100 -13.96 3.44 -5.23
CA SER A 100 -13.47 4.29 -6.35
C SER A 100 -12.82 3.52 -7.49
N ASP A 101 -12.47 2.26 -7.24
CA ASP A 101 -11.80 1.35 -8.17
C ASP A 101 -12.81 0.26 -8.58
N GLU A 102 -13.14 0.19 -9.87
CA GLU A 102 -14.13 -0.75 -10.41
C GLU A 102 -13.79 -2.21 -10.10
N GLU A 103 -12.50 -2.58 -10.09
CA GLU A 103 -12.06 -3.95 -9.83
C GLU A 103 -12.26 -4.30 -8.34
N LYS A 104 -11.92 -3.37 -7.43
CA LYS A 104 -12.13 -3.55 -5.99
C LYS A 104 -13.61 -3.51 -5.61
N LYS A 105 -14.38 -2.60 -6.19
CA LYS A 105 -15.85 -2.53 -6.04
C LYS A 105 -16.50 -3.83 -6.49
N SER A 106 -16.12 -4.36 -7.67
CA SER A 106 -16.62 -5.64 -8.17
C SER A 106 -16.26 -6.83 -7.26
N LYS A 107 -15.05 -6.86 -6.69
CA LYS A 107 -14.66 -7.89 -5.70
C LYS A 107 -15.46 -7.78 -4.41
N TYR A 108 -15.62 -6.56 -3.87
CA TYR A 108 -16.43 -6.28 -2.69
C TYR A 108 -17.89 -6.73 -2.89
N ASP A 109 -18.51 -6.36 -4.03
CA ASP A 109 -19.91 -6.68 -4.33
C ASP A 109 -20.14 -8.19 -4.53
N LYS A 110 -19.13 -8.94 -5.02
CA LYS A 110 -19.20 -10.39 -5.27
C LYS A 110 -18.95 -11.26 -4.03
N PHE A 111 -17.94 -10.92 -3.24
CA PHE A 111 -17.48 -11.77 -2.14
C PHE A 111 -17.96 -11.31 -0.76
N GLY A 112 -18.26 -10.02 -0.61
CA GLY A 112 -18.55 -9.39 0.68
C GLY A 112 -17.32 -9.27 1.56
N GLY A 113 -17.18 -8.14 2.24
CA GLY A 113 -15.98 -7.83 3.03
C GLY A 113 -14.84 -7.26 2.20
N ASP A 114 -13.76 -6.91 2.87
CA ASP A 114 -12.78 -5.95 2.37
C ASP A 114 -11.73 -6.60 1.44
N PRO A 115 -11.63 -6.19 0.15
CA PRO A 115 -10.76 -6.81 -0.84
C PRO A 115 -9.26 -6.46 -0.69
N ASP A 116 -8.90 -5.41 0.05
CA ASP A 116 -7.51 -5.07 0.38
C ASP A 116 -7.06 -5.70 1.71
N SER A 117 -7.99 -6.35 2.44
CA SER A 117 -7.60 -7.33 3.45
C SER A 117 -6.84 -8.45 2.75
N ARG A 118 -5.54 -8.55 3.06
CA ARG A 118 -4.64 -9.62 2.60
C ARG A 118 -4.98 -11.01 3.21
N PHE A 119 -6.23 -11.20 3.58
CA PHE A 119 -6.86 -12.30 4.30
C PHE A 119 -8.30 -12.47 3.79
N GLN A 120 -8.48 -13.12 2.64
CA GLN A 120 -9.78 -13.64 2.19
C GLN A 120 -9.54 -14.68 1.08
N PRO A 121 -10.34 -15.77 0.93
CA PRO A 121 -11.46 -16.21 1.76
C PRO A 121 -11.24 -17.59 2.44
N GLY A 122 -11.80 -17.75 3.65
CA GLY A 122 -12.08 -19.04 4.29
C GLY A 122 -13.29 -18.87 5.23
N PRO A 123 -14.23 -19.83 5.31
CA PRO A 123 -15.52 -19.62 5.96
C PRO A 123 -15.47 -19.85 7.49
N SER A 124 -14.80 -18.97 8.24
CA SER A 124 -15.10 -18.72 9.65
C SER A 124 -14.45 -17.42 10.11
N ALA A 125 -15.27 -16.39 10.35
CA ALA A 125 -14.82 -15.10 10.87
C ALA A 125 -15.32 -14.88 12.31
N SER A 126 -14.77 -15.65 13.26
CA SER A 126 -15.02 -15.45 14.70
C SER A 126 -13.86 -14.68 15.36
N SER A 127 -14.09 -13.38 15.58
CA SER A 127 -13.54 -12.55 16.67
C SER A 127 -12.05 -12.67 17.06
N GLY A 128 -11.25 -11.62 16.80
CA GLY A 128 -9.99 -11.45 17.54
C GLY A 128 -9.04 -10.32 17.09
N ALA A 129 -8.96 -10.02 15.79
CA ALA A 129 -7.94 -9.11 15.26
C ALA A 129 -8.44 -7.67 15.08
N SER A 130 -7.82 -6.71 15.78
CA SER A 130 -8.10 -5.27 15.61
C SER A 130 -7.73 -4.78 14.20
N PRO A 131 -8.67 -4.21 13.42
CA PRO A 131 -8.45 -3.85 12.01
C PRO A 131 -7.49 -2.66 11.79
N PHE A 132 -6.97 -2.07 12.86
CA PHE A 132 -6.07 -0.92 12.85
C PHE A 132 -4.57 -1.27 12.83
N SER A 133 -4.19 -2.55 12.98
CA SER A 133 -2.78 -2.96 13.08
C SER A 133 -1.95 -2.73 11.79
N GLY A 134 -2.59 -2.47 10.65
CA GLY A 134 -1.92 -2.30 9.35
C GLY A 134 -1.26 -0.94 9.08
N PHE A 135 -1.43 0.07 9.94
CA PHE A 135 -0.93 1.44 9.68
C PHE A 135 0.48 1.72 10.24
N GLY A 136 1.06 0.79 11.02
CA GLY A 136 2.27 1.02 11.82
C GLY A 136 3.45 0.13 11.48
N GLY A 137 3.91 0.05 10.22
CA GLY A 137 5.12 -0.73 9.92
C GLY A 137 5.57 -0.84 8.47
N GLY A 138 6.41 0.10 8.02
CA GLY A 138 7.37 -0.09 6.92
C GLY A 138 6.83 -0.01 5.49
N GLY A 139 7.31 0.98 4.71
CA GLY A 139 6.94 1.08 3.29
C GLY A 139 7.39 2.29 2.48
N PHE A 140 8.22 3.21 3.01
CA PHE A 140 8.72 4.36 2.24
C PHE A 140 10.17 4.16 1.81
N PRO A 141 10.48 4.09 0.49
CA PRO A 141 11.85 4.01 0.01
C PRO A 141 12.59 5.34 0.22
N ARG A 142 13.63 5.31 1.05
CA ARG A 142 14.50 6.46 1.35
C ARG A 142 15.50 6.69 0.19
N GLY A 143 15.10 7.48 -0.81
CA GLY A 143 15.96 7.98 -1.89
C GLY A 143 15.72 9.48 -2.09
N GLY A 144 16.78 10.29 -2.03
CA GLY A 144 16.65 11.74 -1.84
C GLY A 144 16.20 12.52 -3.09
N ALA A 145 15.09 13.26 -2.95
CA ALA A 145 14.84 14.50 -3.68
C ALA A 145 14.61 15.60 -2.64
N ARG A 146 15.27 16.76 -2.80
CA ARG A 146 15.00 17.93 -1.97
C ARG A 146 13.64 18.49 -2.37
N PHE A 147 12.64 18.29 -1.51
CA PHE A 147 11.44 19.12 -1.52
C PHE A 147 11.63 20.18 -0.45
N ASP A 148 11.87 21.39 -0.92
CA ASP A 148 11.76 22.63 -0.15
C ASP A 148 10.28 22.84 0.25
N GLU A 149 10.03 23.72 1.21
CA GLU A 149 8.69 23.93 1.77
C GLU A 149 7.63 24.40 0.74
N GLU A 150 6.35 24.19 1.09
CA GLU A 150 5.15 24.72 0.40
C GLU A 150 4.66 24.04 -0.91
N VAL A 151 4.35 22.73 -0.85
CA VAL A 151 3.21 22.18 -1.62
C VAL A 151 2.25 21.50 -0.65
N SER A 152 1.15 22.16 -0.28
CA SER A 152 0.16 21.57 0.63
C SER A 152 -0.62 20.45 -0.05
N ALA A 153 -1.18 19.54 0.75
CA ALA A 153 -1.97 18.42 0.26
C ALA A 153 -3.21 18.91 -0.53
N GLU A 154 -3.76 20.08 -0.19
CA GLU A 154 -4.84 20.73 -0.95
C GLU A 154 -4.40 21.09 -2.38
N GLU A 155 -3.18 21.56 -2.61
CA GLU A 155 -2.73 21.86 -3.98
C GLU A 155 -2.48 20.58 -4.79
N MET A 156 -1.86 19.56 -4.17
CA MET A 156 -1.68 18.27 -4.83
C MET A 156 -3.02 17.59 -5.14
N PHE A 157 -4.00 17.69 -4.22
CA PHE A 157 -5.36 17.20 -4.41
C PHE A 157 -6.13 18.02 -5.45
N ASN A 158 -6.02 19.34 -5.47
CA ASN A 158 -6.68 20.19 -6.46
C ASN A 158 -6.09 20.02 -7.87
N ARG A 159 -4.76 19.87 -8.00
CA ARG A 159 -4.11 19.53 -9.28
C ARG A 159 -4.54 18.16 -9.82
N PHE A 160 -4.85 17.20 -8.93
CA PHE A 160 -5.30 15.85 -9.31
C PHE A 160 -6.82 15.73 -9.54
N PHE A 161 -7.65 16.42 -8.76
CA PHE A 161 -9.12 16.25 -8.76
C PHE A 161 -9.93 17.42 -9.32
N ASN A 162 -9.36 18.63 -9.48
CA ASN A 162 -10.09 19.81 -9.97
C ASN A 162 -9.82 20.16 -11.44
N GLY A 163 -9.03 19.33 -12.15
CA GLY A 163 -8.76 19.46 -13.59
C GLY A 163 -9.91 19.03 -14.52
N GLY A 164 -11.08 18.70 -13.97
CA GLY A 164 -12.22 18.21 -14.73
C GLY A 164 -13.57 18.58 -14.11
N PHE A 165 -14.27 19.51 -14.78
CA PHE A 165 -15.73 19.72 -14.73
C PHE A 165 -16.33 20.36 -13.45
N GLY A 166 -16.57 21.69 -13.50
CA GLY A 166 -17.52 22.35 -12.58
C GLY A 166 -17.26 23.85 -12.35
N GLY A 167 -17.83 24.74 -13.17
CA GLY A 167 -17.62 26.19 -12.99
C GLY A 167 -18.32 27.10 -14.00
N MET A 168 -19.61 26.92 -14.27
CA MET A 168 -20.36 27.90 -15.08
C MET A 168 -20.86 29.04 -14.19
N GLY A 169 -20.17 30.18 -14.22
CA GLY A 169 -20.58 31.37 -13.45
C GLY A 169 -19.59 32.53 -13.44
N GLY A 170 -19.55 33.31 -14.54
CA GLY A 170 -19.07 34.70 -14.51
C GLY A 170 -17.68 34.99 -15.09
N GLY A 171 -17.66 35.53 -16.31
CA GLY A 171 -16.80 36.68 -16.65
C GLY A 171 -15.33 36.45 -17.04
N GLY A 172 -15.09 36.39 -18.36
CA GLY A 172 -14.00 37.16 -18.98
C GLY A 172 -12.64 36.49 -19.27
N PHE A 173 -12.33 36.43 -20.57
CA PHE A 173 -10.98 36.42 -21.19
C PHE A 173 -10.01 35.24 -20.95
N GLY A 174 -9.61 34.60 -22.08
CA GLY A 174 -8.22 34.11 -22.23
C GLY A 174 -7.97 32.60 -22.18
N GLY A 175 -8.71 31.76 -22.91
CA GLY A 175 -8.41 30.32 -23.02
C GLY A 175 -7.71 29.91 -24.33
N PRO A 176 -6.59 29.15 -24.29
CA PRO A 176 -6.15 28.36 -25.43
C PRO A 176 -7.08 27.14 -25.63
N GLN A 177 -7.44 26.87 -26.88
CA GLN A 177 -8.45 25.86 -27.26
C GLN A 177 -7.90 24.44 -27.18
N PHE A 178 -8.67 23.50 -26.63
CA PHE A 178 -8.46 22.06 -26.83
C PHE A 178 -9.62 21.48 -27.65
N VAL A 179 -9.31 21.09 -28.90
CA VAL A 179 -10.26 20.42 -29.81
C VAL A 179 -9.91 18.94 -29.88
N PHE A 180 -10.85 18.06 -29.54
CA PHE A 180 -10.71 16.62 -29.77
C PHE A 180 -10.97 16.31 -31.25
N ASN A 181 -9.90 16.03 -32.00
CA ASN A 181 -10.01 15.55 -33.38
C ASN A 181 -10.06 14.02 -33.39
N MET A 182 -11.27 13.45 -33.26
CA MET A 182 -11.52 12.03 -33.51
C MET A 182 -11.43 11.76 -35.02
N GLY A 183 -10.86 10.61 -35.41
CA GLY A 183 -10.29 10.45 -36.75
C GLY A 183 -11.27 10.39 -37.94
N GLY A 184 -10.82 10.96 -39.06
CA GLY A 184 -10.98 10.37 -40.40
C GLY A 184 -12.38 10.33 -41.03
N GLY A 185 -12.84 11.45 -41.61
CA GLY A 185 -13.95 11.45 -42.57
C GLY A 185 -14.22 12.85 -43.17
N PRO A 186 -14.64 12.98 -44.45
CA PRO A 186 -14.91 14.28 -45.06
C PRO A 186 -16.14 14.94 -44.41
N GLY A 187 -15.92 16.08 -43.75
CA GLY A 187 -16.88 16.65 -42.81
C GLY A 187 -18.10 17.32 -43.44
N PHE A 188 -19.27 17.07 -42.83
CA PHE A 188 -20.50 17.83 -43.05
C PHE A 188 -20.37 19.23 -42.43
N ARG A 189 -20.51 20.28 -43.25
CA ARG A 189 -20.58 21.67 -42.78
C ARG A 189 -22.04 22.10 -42.65
N VAL A 190 -22.47 22.40 -41.42
CA VAL A 190 -23.74 23.09 -41.18
C VAL A 190 -23.57 24.57 -41.52
N HIS A 191 -24.40 25.09 -42.42
CA HIS A 191 -24.39 26.50 -42.80
C HIS A 191 -25.14 27.35 -41.76
N GLN A 192 -24.44 28.28 -41.09
CA GLN A 192 -25.07 29.36 -40.36
C GLN A 192 -25.41 30.49 -41.35
N PHE A 193 -26.69 30.78 -41.55
CA PHE A 193 -27.16 31.89 -42.37
C PHE A 193 -27.01 33.21 -41.61
N GLY A 194 -26.52 34.26 -42.30
CA GLY A 194 -26.53 35.65 -41.82
C GLY A 194 -25.15 36.30 -41.70
N GLY A 195 -24.68 36.93 -42.78
CA GLY A 195 -23.44 37.72 -42.78
C GLY A 195 -23.10 38.22 -44.19
N GLN A 196 -22.86 39.52 -44.34
CA GLN A 196 -22.72 40.17 -45.65
C GLN A 196 -21.32 39.96 -46.28
N ALA A 197 -21.28 39.72 -47.60
CA ALA A 197 -20.03 39.65 -48.38
C ALA A 197 -19.58 41.05 -48.84
N PRO A 198 -18.26 41.35 -48.79
CA PRO A 198 -17.43 41.41 -50.02
C PRO A 198 -16.02 40.78 -49.80
N ARG A 199 -15.11 40.56 -50.77
CA ARG A 199 -15.07 40.60 -52.26
C ARG A 199 -13.87 39.70 -52.69
N ARG A 200 -13.84 39.19 -53.94
CA ARG A 200 -12.68 38.45 -54.50
C ARG A 200 -11.68 39.36 -55.23
N ARG A 201 -10.38 38.99 -55.21
CA ARG A 201 -9.39 39.29 -56.27
C ARG A 201 -8.45 38.08 -56.45
N PRO A 202 -8.09 37.69 -57.69
CA PRO A 202 -7.25 36.51 -57.94
C PRO A 202 -5.75 36.84 -58.15
N ARG A 203 -4.88 35.87 -57.86
CA ARG A 203 -3.49 35.74 -58.37
C ARG A 203 -3.16 34.24 -58.52
N PRO A 204 -2.14 33.86 -59.31
CA PRO A 204 -2.29 32.72 -60.22
C PRO A 204 -1.32 31.56 -59.99
N ALA A 205 -1.59 30.48 -60.73
CA ALA A 205 -0.68 29.46 -61.25
C ALA A 205 0.24 28.69 -60.27
N ALA A 206 -0.02 27.39 -60.25
CA ALA A 206 0.80 26.28 -59.79
C ALA A 206 2.32 26.46 -59.85
N ALA A 207 2.98 25.97 -58.79
CA ALA A 207 4.22 25.23 -58.92
C ALA A 207 4.00 23.87 -58.23
N GLU A 208 4.09 22.79 -59.00
CA GLU A 208 4.05 21.43 -58.44
C GLU A 208 5.36 21.19 -57.68
N GLN A 209 5.25 20.70 -56.45
CA GLN A 209 6.40 20.24 -55.68
C GLN A 209 6.20 18.77 -55.35
N GLU A 210 6.97 17.92 -56.05
CA GLU A 210 7.02 16.49 -55.82
C GLU A 210 7.45 16.21 -54.37
N ALA A 211 6.59 15.54 -53.61
CA ALA A 211 6.86 15.21 -52.22
C ALA A 211 7.89 14.06 -52.14
N GLN A 212 9.18 14.40 -52.15
CA GLN A 212 10.23 13.47 -51.76
C GLN A 212 9.99 13.05 -50.30
N ILE A 213 9.68 11.77 -50.11
CA ILE A 213 9.46 11.19 -48.78
C ILE A 213 10.81 11.11 -48.06
N ASP A 214 11.14 12.15 -47.30
CA ASP A 214 12.33 12.16 -46.45
C ASP A 214 12.15 11.12 -45.34
N ALA A 215 12.81 9.97 -45.46
CA ALA A 215 12.71 8.85 -44.53
C ALA A 215 13.06 9.23 -43.08
N ARG A 216 13.83 10.32 -42.88
CA ARG A 216 14.13 10.87 -41.55
C ARG A 216 12.91 11.48 -40.88
N SER A 217 11.94 12.00 -41.64
CA SER A 217 10.67 12.51 -41.11
C SER A 217 9.77 11.37 -40.63
N PHE A 218 9.66 10.28 -41.39
CA PHE A 218 8.95 9.06 -41.00
C PHE A 218 9.57 8.41 -39.74
N LEU A 219 10.90 8.29 -39.69
CA LEU A 219 11.59 7.79 -38.49
C LEU A 219 11.35 8.65 -37.25
N ARG A 220 11.29 9.98 -37.39
CA ARG A 220 10.93 10.89 -36.27
C ARG A 220 9.47 10.76 -35.83
N GLN A 221 8.54 10.54 -36.76
CA GLN A 221 7.12 10.31 -36.44
C GLN A 221 6.90 8.96 -35.75
N LEU A 222 7.69 7.93 -36.08
CA LEU A 222 7.63 6.62 -35.43
C LEU A 222 8.40 6.56 -34.10
N LEU A 223 9.36 7.45 -33.84
CA LEU A 223 10.12 7.51 -32.59
C LEU A 223 9.26 7.40 -31.31
N PRO A 224 8.17 8.17 -31.09
CA PRO A 224 7.34 8.02 -29.90
C PRO A 224 6.64 6.66 -29.80
N LEU A 225 6.22 6.07 -30.93
CA LEU A 225 5.61 4.73 -30.98
C LEU A 225 6.64 3.63 -30.68
N ILE A 226 7.84 3.76 -31.23
CA ILE A 226 8.99 2.89 -30.99
C ILE A 226 9.39 2.94 -29.52
N ILE A 227 9.45 4.14 -28.92
CA ILE A 227 9.67 4.32 -27.48
C ILE A 227 8.59 3.61 -26.66
N LEU A 228 7.31 3.79 -26.99
CA LEU A 228 6.19 3.23 -26.23
C LEU A 228 6.12 1.69 -26.32
N PHE A 229 6.44 1.09 -27.47
CA PHE A 229 6.41 -0.38 -27.64
C PHE A 229 7.72 -1.08 -27.26
N ILE A 230 8.90 -0.49 -27.53
CA ILE A 230 10.18 -1.18 -27.39
C ILE A 230 10.79 -1.01 -25.99
N LEU A 231 10.61 0.12 -25.30
CA LEU A 231 11.14 0.27 -23.94
C LEU A 231 10.52 -0.70 -22.92
N PRO A 232 9.21 -1.01 -22.93
CA PRO A 232 8.64 -2.05 -22.05
C PRO A 232 9.15 -3.46 -22.37
N LEU A 233 9.42 -3.77 -23.64
CA LEU A 233 10.00 -5.05 -24.05
C LEU A 233 11.47 -5.16 -23.62
N LEU A 234 12.26 -4.08 -23.77
CA LEU A 234 13.64 -4.03 -23.29
C LEU A 234 13.73 -4.05 -21.76
N SER A 235 12.84 -3.35 -21.05
CA SER A 235 12.83 -3.40 -19.59
C SER A 235 12.45 -4.78 -19.07
N SER A 236 11.56 -5.52 -19.74
CA SER A 236 11.27 -6.93 -19.45
C SER A 236 12.45 -7.86 -19.77
N LEU A 237 13.33 -7.50 -20.71
CA LEU A 237 14.48 -8.32 -21.11
C LEU A 237 15.71 -8.10 -20.20
N PHE A 238 15.84 -6.91 -19.63
CA PHE A 238 16.87 -6.58 -18.63
C PHE A 238 16.41 -6.76 -17.17
N SER A 239 15.10 -6.82 -16.92
CA SER A 239 14.52 -7.23 -15.63
C SER A 239 14.46 -8.75 -15.54
N GLY A 240 15.63 -9.39 -15.60
CA GLY A 240 15.77 -10.79 -15.20
C GLY A 240 15.31 -11.00 -13.75
N PRO A 241 15.03 -12.25 -13.34
CA PRO A 241 14.60 -12.53 -11.98
C PRO A 241 15.63 -11.97 -11.00
N SER A 242 15.16 -11.13 -10.08
CA SER A 242 15.98 -10.52 -9.03
C SER A 242 16.43 -11.58 -8.04
N ALA A 243 17.49 -12.32 -8.41
CA ALA A 243 18.19 -13.22 -7.52
C ALA A 243 18.56 -12.44 -6.24
N PRO A 244 18.26 -12.98 -5.05
CA PRO A 244 18.54 -12.27 -3.80
C PRO A 244 20.04 -11.98 -3.73
N SER A 245 20.40 -10.72 -3.50
CA SER A 245 21.78 -10.23 -3.48
C SER A 245 22.53 -10.71 -2.23
N GLY A 246 22.96 -11.96 -2.27
CA GLY A 246 23.74 -12.61 -1.23
C GLY A 246 24.28 -13.97 -1.66
N PRO A 247 25.29 -14.50 -0.94
CA PRO A 247 25.81 -15.84 -1.17
C PRO A 247 24.74 -16.88 -0.89
N SER A 248 24.80 -18.00 -1.61
CA SER A 248 23.87 -19.11 -1.43
C SER A 248 24.27 -19.96 -0.21
N TYR A 249 23.30 -20.41 0.59
CA TYR A 249 23.55 -21.20 1.81
C TYR A 249 22.49 -22.30 2.08
N ARG A 250 22.87 -23.29 2.90
CA ARG A 250 22.05 -24.45 3.30
C ARG A 250 22.29 -24.84 4.76
N PHE A 251 21.27 -25.39 5.44
CA PHE A 251 21.37 -25.79 6.86
C PHE A 251 21.69 -27.28 7.09
N ASP A 252 21.13 -28.22 6.32
CA ASP A 252 21.10 -29.64 6.75
C ASP A 252 22.44 -30.37 6.61
N THR A 253 23.13 -30.21 5.48
CA THR A 253 24.30 -31.01 5.10
C THR A 253 25.24 -30.26 4.14
N PRO A 254 26.55 -30.52 4.20
CA PRO A 254 27.50 -30.04 3.19
C PRO A 254 27.29 -30.84 1.90
N VAL A 255 26.87 -30.16 0.84
CA VAL A 255 26.67 -30.74 -0.50
C VAL A 255 27.17 -29.71 -1.50
N SER A 256 28.03 -30.12 -2.44
CA SER A 256 28.57 -29.22 -3.47
C SER A 256 27.42 -28.47 -4.19
N PRO A 257 27.46 -27.13 -4.31
CA PRO A 257 28.61 -26.25 -4.06
C PRO A 257 28.81 -25.80 -2.60
N HIS A 258 27.85 -26.02 -1.71
CA HIS A 258 27.87 -25.60 -0.29
C HIS A 258 28.74 -26.52 0.58
N THR A 259 30.05 -26.26 0.58
CA THR A 259 31.04 -27.06 1.33
C THR A 259 31.60 -26.35 2.57
N LEU A 260 31.59 -25.01 2.61
CA LEU A 260 32.16 -24.25 3.72
C LEU A 260 31.17 -24.17 4.88
N GLY A 261 31.34 -25.05 5.88
CA GLY A 261 30.57 -25.01 7.12
C GLY A 261 30.97 -23.86 8.04
N ARG A 262 29.99 -23.13 8.55
CA ARG A 262 30.12 -22.07 9.56
C ARG A 262 29.03 -22.20 10.63
N SER A 263 29.28 -21.69 11.82
CA SER A 263 28.28 -21.59 12.90
C SER A 263 27.97 -20.14 13.21
N THR A 264 26.69 -19.79 13.35
CA THR A 264 26.27 -18.44 13.76
C THR A 264 26.50 -18.22 15.26
N PRO A 265 26.73 -16.97 15.73
CA PRO A 265 27.18 -16.71 17.10
C PRO A 265 26.07 -16.66 18.16
N LYS A 266 24.80 -16.38 17.82
CA LYS A 266 23.72 -16.29 18.83
C LYS A 266 22.96 -17.60 18.96
N LEU A 267 22.62 -18.20 17.82
CA LEU A 267 21.78 -19.40 17.76
C LEU A 267 22.59 -20.71 17.65
N ASN A 268 23.91 -20.63 17.42
CA ASN A 268 24.78 -21.78 17.14
C ASN A 268 24.25 -22.64 15.98
N LEU A 269 23.78 -21.99 14.92
CA LEU A 269 23.25 -22.65 13.74
C LEU A 269 24.40 -22.99 12.80
N ASN A 270 24.60 -24.28 12.54
CA ASN A 270 25.49 -24.73 11.49
C ASN A 270 24.83 -24.49 10.14
N TYR A 271 25.55 -23.83 9.24
CA TYR A 271 25.12 -23.60 7.86
C TYR A 271 26.32 -23.70 6.92
N PHE A 272 26.06 -24.08 5.67
CA PHE A 272 27.06 -24.34 4.65
C PHE A 272 26.92 -23.31 3.52
N VAL A 273 28.04 -22.72 3.11
CA VAL A 273 28.11 -21.69 2.07
C VAL A 273 28.97 -22.19 0.91
N ASN A 274 28.71 -21.70 -0.30
CA ASN A 274 29.62 -21.91 -1.42
C ASN A 274 30.91 -21.10 -1.19
N PRO A 275 32.12 -21.71 -1.15
CA PRO A 275 33.37 -20.98 -0.93
C PRO A 275 33.64 -19.93 -2.01
N LEU A 276 33.13 -20.11 -3.24
CA LEU A 276 33.27 -19.15 -4.33
C LEU A 276 32.45 -17.87 -4.11
N ASP A 277 31.34 -17.93 -3.36
CA ASP A 277 30.49 -16.77 -3.10
C ASP A 277 31.05 -15.87 -1.97
N VAL A 278 32.05 -16.35 -1.23
CA VAL A 278 32.58 -15.70 0.00
C VAL A 278 34.10 -15.55 0.04
N ASP A 279 34.77 -15.73 -1.09
CA ASP A 279 36.23 -15.59 -1.24
C ASP A 279 36.75 -14.20 -0.81
N ASN A 280 36.00 -13.15 -1.14
CA ASN A 280 36.32 -11.74 -0.87
C ASN A 280 35.61 -11.18 0.39
N PHE A 281 35.06 -12.04 1.26
CA PHE A 281 34.29 -11.56 2.41
C PHE A 281 35.18 -11.08 3.57
N SER A 282 34.97 -9.83 3.99
CA SER A 282 35.57 -9.31 5.22
C SER A 282 34.93 -9.92 6.47
N ALA A 283 35.61 -9.82 7.63
CA ALA A 283 35.04 -10.21 8.92
C ALA A 283 33.73 -9.47 9.26
N ARG A 284 33.49 -8.28 8.69
CA ARG A 284 32.20 -7.56 8.81
C ARG A 284 31.13 -8.22 7.95
N ASN A 285 31.45 -8.61 6.73
CA ASN A 285 30.53 -9.25 5.79
C ASN A 285 30.07 -10.61 6.34
N PHE A 286 30.97 -11.37 6.97
CA PHE A 286 30.61 -12.61 7.67
C PHE A 286 29.64 -12.37 8.83
N ARG A 287 29.85 -11.35 9.69
CA ARG A 287 28.91 -11.02 10.77
C ARG A 287 27.53 -10.61 10.25
N GLU A 288 27.48 -9.90 9.13
CA GLU A 288 26.21 -9.56 8.47
C GLU A 288 25.52 -10.79 7.90
N LEU A 289 26.28 -11.69 7.25
CA LEU A 289 25.79 -12.97 6.75
C LEU A 289 25.25 -13.84 7.89
N ASP A 290 26.02 -14.04 8.97
CA ASP A 290 25.60 -14.79 10.16
C ASP A 290 24.25 -14.25 10.70
N THR A 291 24.14 -12.91 10.82
CA THR A 291 22.90 -12.25 11.30
C THR A 291 21.73 -12.45 10.32
N ARG A 292 21.98 -12.38 9.01
CA ARG A 292 20.98 -12.58 7.97
C ARG A 292 20.44 -14.02 7.97
N VAL A 293 21.34 -14.99 8.10
CA VAL A 293 21.06 -16.43 8.20
C VAL A 293 20.24 -16.74 9.47
N GLU A 294 20.57 -16.16 10.63
CA GLU A 294 19.77 -16.32 11.85
C GLU A 294 18.33 -15.80 11.70
N VAL A 295 18.15 -14.64 11.06
CA VAL A 295 16.83 -14.04 10.83
C VAL A 295 16.01 -14.86 9.82
N GLU A 296 16.64 -15.33 8.75
CA GLU A 296 15.98 -16.16 7.73
C GLU A 296 15.56 -17.52 8.31
N TYR A 297 16.44 -18.21 9.03
CA TYR A 297 16.13 -19.48 9.68
C TYR A 297 14.94 -19.37 10.66
N VAL A 298 14.92 -18.34 11.51
CA VAL A 298 13.80 -18.10 12.44
C VAL A 298 12.50 -17.75 11.71
N ARG A 299 12.59 -17.06 10.56
CA ARG A 299 11.41 -16.78 9.72
C ARG A 299 10.87 -18.06 9.08
N THR A 300 11.75 -18.91 8.55
CA THR A 300 11.36 -20.17 7.90
C THR A 300 10.75 -21.15 8.91
N LEU A 301 11.35 -21.31 10.10
CA LEU A 301 10.76 -22.10 11.20
C LEU A 301 9.39 -21.58 11.67
N ARG A 302 9.15 -20.25 11.64
CA ARG A 302 7.82 -19.69 11.94
C ARG A 302 6.80 -20.11 10.90
N ASN A 303 7.11 -19.90 9.62
CA ASN A 303 6.22 -20.29 8.52
C ASN A 303 5.88 -21.80 8.56
N GLU A 304 6.86 -22.65 8.86
CA GLU A 304 6.66 -24.09 9.04
C GLU A 304 5.77 -24.40 10.25
N CYS A 305 6.01 -23.76 11.40
CA CYS A 305 5.16 -23.93 12.59
C CYS A 305 3.71 -23.46 12.34
N ASP A 306 3.53 -22.34 11.63
CA ASP A 306 2.20 -21.84 11.26
C ASP A 306 1.49 -22.84 10.32
N ALA A 307 2.23 -23.46 9.38
CA ALA A 307 1.71 -24.52 8.52
C ALA A 307 1.35 -25.80 9.30
N GLU A 308 2.20 -26.25 10.24
CA GLU A 308 1.90 -27.36 11.16
C GLU A 308 0.64 -27.08 12.00
N ALA A 309 0.50 -25.86 12.50
CA ALA A 309 -0.65 -25.42 13.29
C ALA A 309 -1.95 -25.38 12.46
N HIS A 310 -1.91 -24.83 11.25
CA HIS A 310 -3.05 -24.84 10.33
C HIS A 310 -3.46 -26.26 9.93
N GLU A 311 -2.51 -27.15 9.66
CA GLU A 311 -2.78 -28.54 9.31
C GLU A 311 -3.32 -29.36 10.49
N ARG A 312 -2.95 -29.00 11.72
CA ARG A 312 -3.57 -29.50 12.96
C ARG A 312 -5.01 -29.01 13.14
N GLU A 313 -5.26 -27.72 12.89
CA GLU A 313 -6.59 -27.13 12.99
C GLU A 313 -7.54 -27.65 11.91
N ARG A 314 -7.05 -27.83 10.67
CA ARG A 314 -7.81 -28.46 9.57
C ARG A 314 -8.30 -29.86 9.98
N ARG A 315 -7.45 -30.70 10.57
CA ARG A 315 -7.85 -32.00 11.10
C ARG A 315 -8.82 -31.92 12.28
N LEU A 316 -8.82 -30.84 13.07
CA LEU A 316 -9.80 -30.62 14.13
C LEU A 316 -11.17 -30.24 13.55
N GLN A 317 -11.21 -29.39 12.52
CA GLN A 317 -12.44 -29.02 11.81
C GLN A 317 -13.04 -30.23 11.09
N GLU A 318 -12.23 -31.04 10.39
CA GLU A 318 -12.65 -32.32 9.80
C GLU A 318 -13.21 -33.29 10.85
N ALA A 319 -12.63 -33.31 12.05
CA ALA A 319 -13.11 -34.14 13.16
C ALA A 319 -14.40 -33.61 13.81
N GLN A 320 -14.68 -32.31 13.74
CA GLN A 320 -15.88 -31.71 14.32
C GLN A 320 -17.16 -32.10 13.55
N GLY A 321 -17.04 -32.35 12.24
CA GLY A 321 -18.14 -32.80 11.40
C GLY A 321 -19.27 -31.77 11.24
N TRP A 322 -20.28 -32.12 10.43
CA TRP A 322 -21.46 -31.26 10.21
C TRP A 322 -22.59 -31.52 11.22
N LEU A 323 -22.76 -32.77 11.68
CA LEU A 323 -23.84 -33.17 12.59
C LEU A 323 -23.35 -33.54 13.99
N PHE A 324 -22.21 -34.25 14.09
CA PHE A 324 -21.65 -34.71 15.37
C PHE A 324 -20.12 -34.76 15.33
N PRO A 325 -19.43 -34.37 16.42
CA PRO A 325 -17.96 -34.41 16.50
C PRO A 325 -17.42 -35.81 16.81
N ASP A 326 -16.43 -36.24 16.02
CA ASP A 326 -15.67 -37.47 16.19
C ASP A 326 -14.56 -37.27 17.24
N VAL A 327 -14.81 -37.78 18.45
CA VAL A 327 -13.91 -37.64 19.60
C VAL A 327 -12.55 -38.30 19.36
N GLU A 328 -12.50 -39.40 18.61
CA GLU A 328 -11.23 -40.08 18.30
C GLU A 328 -10.39 -39.27 17.32
N LYS A 329 -11.00 -38.77 16.23
CA LYS A 329 -10.30 -37.90 15.27
C LYS A 329 -9.83 -36.62 15.95
N MET A 330 -10.64 -36.02 16.83
CA MET A 330 -10.20 -34.87 17.62
C MET A 330 -9.00 -35.21 18.53
N LYS A 331 -9.00 -36.36 19.20
CA LYS A 331 -7.86 -36.80 20.02
C LYS A 331 -6.59 -37.00 19.16
N LYS A 332 -6.71 -37.64 18.00
CA LYS A 332 -5.61 -37.83 17.03
C LYS A 332 -5.07 -36.50 16.50
N ALA A 333 -5.94 -35.56 16.14
CA ALA A 333 -5.54 -34.22 15.70
C ALA A 333 -4.85 -33.42 16.83
N ARG A 334 -5.37 -33.47 18.06
CA ARG A 334 -4.72 -32.83 19.23
C ARG A 334 -3.34 -33.44 19.53
N ALA A 335 -3.15 -34.74 19.30
CA ALA A 335 -1.90 -35.46 19.53
C ALA A 335 -0.88 -35.36 18.39
N MET A 336 -1.17 -34.64 17.31
CA MET A 336 -0.22 -34.40 16.22
C MET A 336 1.05 -33.72 16.74
N GLU A 337 2.20 -34.22 16.29
CA GLU A 337 3.49 -33.60 16.59
C GLU A 337 3.72 -32.37 15.70
N MET A 338 4.21 -31.29 16.31
CA MET A 338 4.57 -30.04 15.63
C MET A 338 6.07 -29.80 15.84
N PRO A 339 6.95 -30.50 15.10
CA PRO A 339 8.41 -30.44 15.32
C PRO A 339 9.00 -29.05 15.06
N SER A 340 8.55 -28.30 14.05
CA SER A 340 9.07 -26.96 13.79
C SER A 340 8.58 -25.95 14.84
N CYS A 341 7.36 -26.08 15.36
CA CYS A 341 6.95 -25.32 16.54
C CYS A 341 7.81 -25.64 17.78
N ARG A 342 8.06 -26.92 18.08
CA ARG A 342 8.94 -27.33 19.20
C ARG A 342 10.34 -26.75 19.06
N ARG A 343 10.92 -26.74 17.85
CA ARG A 343 12.21 -26.10 17.55
C ARG A 343 12.17 -24.59 17.81
N LEU A 344 11.14 -23.90 17.31
CA LEU A 344 10.98 -22.46 17.51
C LEU A 344 10.91 -22.08 18.99
N ASP A 345 10.21 -22.87 19.81
CA ASP A 345 10.13 -22.64 21.26
C ASP A 345 11.46 -22.91 21.99
N GLN A 346 12.23 -23.92 21.55
CA GLN A 346 13.61 -24.12 22.05
C GLN A 346 14.52 -22.92 21.73
N LEU A 347 14.35 -22.27 20.57
CA LEU A 347 15.09 -21.05 20.22
C LEU A 347 14.68 -19.86 21.10
N LYS A 348 13.38 -19.67 21.37
CA LYS A 348 12.89 -18.64 22.33
C LYS A 348 13.51 -18.84 23.72
N MET A 349 13.59 -20.08 24.20
CA MET A 349 14.16 -20.41 25.51
C MET A 349 15.67 -20.17 25.60
N LYS A 350 16.41 -20.35 24.50
CA LYS A 350 17.85 -20.05 24.41
C LYS A 350 18.13 -18.55 24.26
N GLY A 351 17.31 -17.84 23.49
CA GLY A 351 17.47 -16.42 23.18
C GLY A 351 16.62 -15.51 24.07
N ARG A 352 16.82 -15.54 25.40
CA ARG A 352 16.14 -14.60 26.32
C ARG A 352 16.53 -13.15 26.01
N TYR A 353 15.61 -12.47 25.33
CA TYR A 353 15.26 -11.07 25.58
C TYR A 353 14.05 -11.05 26.51
#